data_AF-A0A3M1T5E2-F1
#
_entry.id   AF-A0A3M1T5E2-F1
#
_cell.length_a   1.000
_cell.length_b   1.000
_cell.length_c   1.000
_cell.angle_alpha   90.00
_cell.angle_beta   90.00
_cell.angle_gamma   90.00
#
_symmetry.space_group_name_H-M   'P 1'
#
loop_
_entity.id
_entity.type
_entity.pdbx_description
1 polymer ?
#
loop_
_entity_poly.entity_id
_entity_poly.type
_entity_poly.pdbx_seq_one_letter_code
_entity_poly.pdbx_strand_id
1 'polypeptide(L)'
;MTDPRLAKLEARWRASGRLDDEAAYLRECVRLGALIRARVELAAFLEHPAAIQVVGSQASRLGPGPPLLGTWAQTLCAWGGHATTRAAVAYARAQLKVLRRETEAALLHGTTPGLAWVLANVPVLIERLSTVERWLAYREVETTERIKRFADLLPERGARPGVRGRAPRWESDLYELMDITYELSRSFQTGAASRWYGELAGRDRDLVSESPQVTEPIRRELVPWALRYRDPVQERVRAREGKTEIAPEDLEA
;
A
#
# COMPACT_ATOMS: atom_id res chain seq x y z
N MET A 1 7.02 -9.46 28.89
CA MET A 1 6.29 -10.67 29.30
C MET A 1 4.98 -10.68 28.55
N THR A 2 4.77 -11.63 27.63
CA THR A 2 3.56 -11.68 26.79
C THR A 2 2.36 -12.11 27.63
N ASP A 3 1.21 -11.46 27.48
CA ASP A 3 -0.03 -11.82 28.21
C ASP A 3 -0.45 -13.26 27.82
N PRO A 4 -0.56 -14.20 28.79
CA PRO A 4 -0.90 -15.59 28.51
C PRO A 4 -2.29 -15.75 27.89
N ARG A 5 -3.23 -14.84 28.19
CA ARG A 5 -4.56 -14.82 27.58
C ARG A 5 -4.47 -14.48 26.10
N LEU A 6 -3.66 -13.48 25.75
CA LEU A 6 -3.45 -13.07 24.36
C LEU A 6 -2.84 -14.22 23.54
N ALA A 7 -1.82 -14.90 24.09
CA ALA A 7 -1.20 -16.07 23.45
C ALA A 7 -2.20 -17.21 23.22
N LYS A 8 -3.09 -17.48 24.19
CA LYS A 8 -4.14 -18.49 24.04
C LYS A 8 -5.15 -18.13 22.95
N LEU A 9 -5.57 -16.87 22.85
CA LEU A 9 -6.47 -16.39 21.79
C LEU A 9 -5.81 -16.49 20.41
N GLU A 10 -4.54 -16.10 20.30
CA GLU A 10 -3.77 -16.21 19.05
C GLU A 10 -3.65 -17.66 18.60
N ALA A 11 -3.30 -18.57 19.52
CA ALA A 11 -3.19 -19.99 19.22
C ALA A 11 -4.54 -20.58 18.77
N ARG A 12 -5.63 -20.19 19.44
CA ARG A 12 -6.99 -20.63 19.09
C ARG A 12 -7.39 -20.15 17.70
N TRP A 13 -7.18 -18.86 17.40
CA TRP A 13 -7.45 -18.30 16.07
C TRP A 13 -6.64 -19.00 14.98
N ARG A 14 -5.33 -19.19 15.17
CA ARG A 14 -4.50 -19.89 14.18
C ARG A 14 -4.92 -21.34 13.96
N ALA A 15 -5.38 -22.02 15.02
CA ALA A 15 -5.84 -23.40 14.92
C ALA A 15 -7.20 -23.50 14.23
N SER A 16 -8.12 -22.57 14.50
CA SER A 16 -9.50 -22.66 14.00
C SER A 16 -9.69 -21.99 12.64
N GLY A 17 -8.91 -20.94 12.33
CA GLY A 17 -9.13 -20.07 11.18
C GLY A 17 -10.47 -19.33 11.20
N ARG A 18 -11.23 -19.39 12.31
CA ARG A 18 -12.59 -18.81 12.40
C ARG A 18 -12.53 -17.30 12.59
N LEU A 19 -13.41 -16.58 11.90
CA LEU A 19 -13.53 -15.13 11.99
C LEU A 19 -13.81 -14.64 13.42
N ASP A 20 -14.65 -15.35 14.18
CA ASP A 20 -14.99 -14.95 15.55
C ASP A 20 -13.79 -15.05 16.50
N ASP A 21 -12.91 -16.03 16.27
CA ASP A 21 -11.68 -16.20 17.05
C ASP A 21 -10.66 -15.11 16.71
N GLU A 22 -10.53 -14.76 15.43
CA GLU A 22 -9.71 -13.64 14.98
C GLU A 22 -10.21 -12.32 15.57
N ALA A 23 -11.51 -12.06 15.50
CA ALA A 23 -12.11 -10.86 16.08
C ALA A 23 -11.91 -10.81 17.60
N ALA A 24 -12.02 -11.95 18.30
CA ALA A 24 -11.72 -12.03 19.73
C ALA A 24 -10.26 -11.70 20.04
N TYR A 25 -9.31 -12.20 19.24
CA TYR A 25 -7.90 -11.87 19.35
C TYR A 25 -7.65 -10.37 19.10
N LEU A 26 -8.17 -9.82 18.01
CA LEU A 26 -8.02 -8.40 17.67
C LEU A 26 -8.59 -7.45 18.74
N ARG A 27 -9.76 -7.78 19.32
CA ARG A 27 -10.33 -7.01 20.45
C ARG A 27 -9.37 -7.00 21.64
N GLU A 28 -8.77 -8.14 21.95
CA GLU A 28 -7.81 -8.25 23.07
C GLU A 28 -6.52 -7.48 22.77
N CYS A 29 -6.00 -7.52 21.54
CA CYS A 29 -4.86 -6.71 21.12
C CYS A 29 -5.12 -5.21 21.33
N VAL A 30 -6.33 -4.74 20.98
CA VAL A 30 -6.72 -3.33 21.20
C VAL A 30 -6.86 -3.03 22.69
N ARG A 31 -7.50 -3.91 23.47
CA ARG A 31 -7.67 -3.75 24.92
C ARG A 31 -6.34 -3.61 25.64
N LEU A 32 -5.33 -4.38 25.23
CA LEU A 32 -3.98 -4.36 25.80
C LEU A 32 -3.09 -3.25 25.23
N GLY A 33 -3.58 -2.47 24.25
CA GLY A 33 -2.78 -1.45 23.55
C GLY A 33 -1.68 -2.02 22.64
N ALA A 34 -1.63 -3.34 22.45
CA ALA A 34 -0.70 -3.99 21.52
C ALA A 34 -0.98 -3.65 20.05
N LEU A 35 -2.24 -3.30 19.75
CA LEU A 35 -2.72 -2.82 18.47
C LEU A 35 -3.53 -1.53 18.67
N ILE A 36 -3.17 -0.47 17.94
CA ILE A 36 -3.92 0.79 18.02
C ILE A 36 -5.26 0.68 17.27
N ARG A 37 -6.31 1.29 17.83
CA ARG A 37 -7.67 1.26 17.27
C ARG A 37 -7.73 1.72 15.80
N ALA A 38 -7.02 2.80 15.47
CA ALA A 38 -6.96 3.34 14.11
C ALA A 38 -6.45 2.32 13.06
N ARG A 39 -5.56 1.39 13.43
CA ARG A 39 -5.10 0.34 12.51
C ARG A 39 -6.16 -0.73 12.27
N VAL A 40 -6.97 -1.05 13.28
CA VAL A 40 -8.13 -1.95 13.11
C VAL A 40 -9.20 -1.28 12.25
N GLU A 41 -9.43 0.02 12.42
CA GLU A 41 -10.35 0.81 11.60
C GLU A 41 -9.88 0.89 10.14
N LEU A 42 -8.58 1.08 9.90
CA LEU A 42 -8.00 0.98 8.56
C LEU A 42 -8.20 -0.42 7.95
N ALA A 43 -7.98 -1.50 8.71
CA ALA A 43 -8.24 -2.85 8.20
C ALA A 43 -9.73 -3.06 7.89
N ALA A 44 -10.64 -2.51 8.70
CA ALA A 44 -12.07 -2.56 8.44
C ALA A 44 -12.47 -1.72 7.21
N PHE A 45 -11.87 -0.54 7.02
CA PHE A 45 -11.99 0.28 5.80
C PHE A 45 -11.58 -0.51 4.56
N LEU A 46 -10.53 -1.33 4.67
CA LEU A 46 -10.07 -2.25 3.63
C LEU A 46 -10.88 -3.56 3.56
N GLU A 47 -12.06 -3.60 4.17
CA GLU A 47 -13.02 -4.70 4.18
C GLU A 47 -12.51 -6.00 4.82
N HIS A 48 -11.60 -5.93 5.79
CA HIS A 48 -11.17 -7.11 6.53
C HIS A 48 -12.27 -7.62 7.47
N PRO A 49 -12.80 -8.87 7.31
CA PRO A 49 -14.02 -9.30 7.99
C PRO A 49 -13.93 -9.28 9.52
N ALA A 50 -12.84 -9.78 10.11
CA ALA A 50 -12.67 -9.77 11.56
C ALA A 50 -12.49 -8.34 12.12
N ALA A 51 -11.89 -7.43 11.33
CA ALA A 51 -11.74 -6.05 11.74
C ALA A 51 -13.09 -5.32 11.70
N ILE A 52 -13.93 -5.59 10.70
CA ILE A 52 -15.32 -5.12 10.64
C ILE A 52 -16.08 -5.59 11.90
N GLN A 53 -15.96 -6.86 12.30
CA GLN A 53 -16.59 -7.35 13.52
C GLN A 53 -16.07 -6.67 14.81
N VAL A 54 -14.80 -6.26 14.85
CA VAL A 54 -14.21 -5.54 16.00
C VAL A 54 -14.67 -4.08 16.03
N VAL A 55 -14.84 -3.46 14.87
CA VAL A 55 -15.29 -2.07 14.74
C VAL A 55 -16.80 -1.95 14.95
N GLY A 56 -17.57 -2.97 14.54
CA GLY A 56 -19.03 -3.03 14.69
C GLY A 56 -19.75 -2.11 13.72
N SER A 57 -20.86 -1.51 14.14
CA SER A 57 -21.72 -0.63 13.31
C SER A 57 -21.02 0.62 12.79
N GLN A 58 -19.88 1.00 13.37
CA GLN A 58 -19.04 2.09 12.86
C GLN A 58 -18.36 1.74 11.53
N ALA A 59 -18.19 0.45 11.22
CA ALA A 59 -17.54 0.00 9.99
C ALA A 59 -18.30 0.46 8.74
N SER A 60 -19.64 0.53 8.78
CA SER A 60 -20.45 1.01 7.67
C SER A 60 -20.23 2.49 7.34
N ARG A 61 -19.71 3.29 8.29
CA ARG A 61 -19.33 4.69 8.05
C ARG A 61 -17.92 4.83 7.49
N LEU A 62 -17.09 3.81 7.70
CA LEU A 62 -15.74 3.72 7.17
C LEU A 62 -15.74 3.04 5.81
N GLY A 63 -16.70 2.18 5.51
CA GLY A 63 -16.77 1.46 4.26
C GLY A 63 -16.66 2.43 3.08
N PRO A 64 -15.88 2.09 2.04
CA PRO A 64 -15.82 2.92 0.85
C PRO A 64 -17.20 2.89 0.19
N GLY A 65 -18.06 3.87 0.52
CA GLY A 65 -19.22 4.17 -0.33
C GLY A 65 -18.69 4.40 -1.74
N PRO A 66 -19.39 3.95 -2.79
CA PRO A 66 -18.81 3.63 -4.10
C PRO A 66 -17.93 4.77 -4.61
N PRO A 67 -16.58 4.68 -4.48
CA PRO A 67 -15.76 5.84 -4.75
C PRO A 67 -14.98 5.61 -6.02
N LEU A 68 -14.99 6.64 -6.86
CA LEU A 68 -13.91 6.88 -7.79
C LEU A 68 -12.58 6.74 -7.03
N LEU A 69 -11.56 6.15 -7.65
CA LEU A 69 -10.25 5.86 -7.04
C LEU A 69 -9.65 7.07 -6.28
N GLY A 70 -9.90 8.29 -6.76
CA GLY A 70 -9.46 9.53 -6.11
C GLY A 70 -10.04 9.74 -4.70
N THR A 71 -11.34 9.56 -4.52
CA THR A 71 -12.01 9.65 -3.21
C THR A 71 -11.51 8.56 -2.25
N TRP A 72 -11.25 7.36 -2.76
CA TRP A 72 -10.72 6.25 -1.98
C TRP A 72 -9.29 6.54 -1.48
N ALA A 73 -8.41 6.99 -2.39
CA ALA A 73 -7.05 7.37 -2.06
C ALA A 73 -6.99 8.55 -1.08
N GLN A 74 -7.86 9.55 -1.24
CA GLN A 74 -7.98 10.67 -0.31
C GLN A 74 -8.39 10.21 1.09
N THR A 75 -9.26 9.19 1.18
CA THR A 75 -9.68 8.63 2.47
C THR A 75 -8.53 7.90 3.17
N LEU A 76 -7.67 7.21 2.42
CA LEU A 76 -6.46 6.59 3.00
C LEU A 76 -5.50 7.61 3.61
N CYS A 77 -5.43 8.84 3.10
CA CYS A 77 -4.63 9.91 3.68
C CYS A 77 -5.05 10.27 5.11
N ALA A 78 -6.30 10.04 5.49
CA ALA A 78 -6.76 10.24 6.87
C ALA A 78 -6.09 9.28 7.87
N TRP A 79 -5.54 8.15 7.40
CA TRP A 79 -4.81 7.18 8.22
C TRP A 79 -3.30 7.43 8.29
N GLY A 80 -2.83 8.55 7.72
CA GLY A 80 -1.46 9.02 7.82
C GLY A 80 -0.53 8.52 6.71
N GLY A 81 0.64 9.17 6.61
CA GLY A 81 1.55 8.98 5.47
C GLY A 81 2.06 7.56 5.24
N HIS A 82 2.19 6.74 6.29
CA HIS A 82 2.60 5.33 6.15
C HIS A 82 1.55 4.50 5.41
N ALA A 83 0.27 4.67 5.75
CA ALA A 83 -0.81 3.95 5.08
C ALA A 83 -0.91 4.38 3.61
N THR A 84 -0.88 5.69 3.35
CA THR A 84 -0.89 6.25 1.99
C THR A 84 0.27 5.75 1.15
N THR A 85 1.49 5.80 1.69
CA THR A 85 2.70 5.38 0.96
C THR A 85 2.66 3.89 0.64
N ARG A 86 2.26 3.05 1.60
CA ARG A 86 2.09 1.60 1.37
C ARG A 86 1.01 1.33 0.31
N ALA A 87 -0.08 2.08 0.31
CA ALA A 87 -1.12 1.96 -0.70
C ALA A 87 -0.62 2.31 -2.10
N ALA A 88 0.10 3.43 -2.22
CA ALA A 88 0.69 3.86 -3.49
C ALA A 88 1.69 2.82 -4.02
N VAL A 89 2.55 2.28 -3.16
CA VAL A 89 3.49 1.20 -3.54
C VAL A 89 2.74 -0.05 -4.01
N ALA A 90 1.72 -0.49 -3.27
CA ALA A 90 0.92 -1.66 -3.64
C ALA A 90 0.23 -1.48 -5.00
N TYR A 91 -0.36 -0.30 -5.21
CA TYR A 91 -1.01 0.07 -6.46
C TYR A 91 -0.03 0.08 -7.63
N ALA A 92 1.09 0.80 -7.49
CA ALA A 92 2.12 0.90 -8.52
C ALA A 92 2.68 -0.49 -8.90
N ARG A 93 2.88 -1.39 -7.93
CA ARG A 93 3.30 -2.77 -8.19
C ARG A 93 2.26 -3.56 -8.97
N ALA A 94 0.97 -3.36 -8.69
CA ALA A 94 -0.09 -4.02 -9.44
C ALA A 94 -0.12 -3.53 -10.88
N GLN A 95 -0.03 -2.22 -11.09
CA GLN A 95 0.01 -1.60 -12.42
C GLN A 95 1.21 -2.08 -13.22
N LEU A 96 2.41 -2.12 -12.64
CA LEU A 96 3.60 -2.63 -13.33
C LEU A 96 3.45 -4.07 -13.83
N LYS A 97 2.70 -4.93 -13.14
CA LYS A 97 2.42 -6.30 -13.61
C LYS A 97 1.52 -6.30 -14.84
N VAL A 98 0.52 -5.42 -14.86
CA VAL A 98 -0.41 -5.25 -16.00
C VAL A 98 0.37 -4.70 -17.19
N LEU A 99 1.09 -3.59 -16.99
CA LEU A 99 1.93 -2.96 -18.01
C LEU A 99 2.93 -3.95 -18.61
N ARG A 100 3.58 -4.76 -17.79
CA ARG A 100 4.52 -5.79 -18.26
C ARG A 100 3.84 -6.81 -19.17
N ARG A 101 2.67 -7.32 -18.79
CA ARG A 101 1.92 -8.31 -19.60
C ARG A 101 1.46 -7.72 -20.93
N GLU A 102 0.91 -6.51 -20.90
CA GLU A 102 0.44 -5.82 -22.12
C GLU A 102 1.60 -5.51 -23.06
N THR A 103 2.73 -5.13 -22.49
CA THR A 103 3.98 -4.93 -23.22
C THR A 103 4.44 -6.23 -23.89
N GLU A 104 4.51 -7.33 -23.13
CA GLU A 104 4.92 -8.64 -23.65
C GLU A 104 3.99 -9.08 -24.79
N ALA A 105 2.67 -8.84 -24.64
CA ALA A 105 1.69 -9.09 -25.70
C ALA A 105 1.91 -8.19 -26.93
N ALA A 106 2.15 -6.90 -26.74
CA ALA A 106 2.34 -5.98 -27.86
C ALA A 106 3.65 -6.23 -28.63
N LEU A 107 4.72 -6.66 -27.94
CA LEU A 107 5.96 -7.08 -28.59
C LEU A 107 5.74 -8.28 -29.53
N LEU A 108 4.80 -9.18 -29.20
CA LEU A 108 4.45 -10.32 -30.05
C LEU A 108 3.62 -9.92 -31.29
N HIS A 109 2.91 -8.79 -31.25
CA HIS A 109 1.98 -8.36 -32.30
C HIS A 109 2.48 -7.20 -33.18
N GLY A 110 3.72 -6.74 -33.00
CA GLY A 110 4.28 -5.60 -33.71
C GLY A 110 3.97 -4.28 -32.98
N THR A 111 5.01 -3.55 -32.61
CA THR A 111 4.95 -2.43 -31.67
C THR A 111 4.31 -1.17 -32.23
N THR A 112 3.42 -0.55 -31.45
CA THR A 112 3.05 0.87 -31.62
C THR A 112 4.02 1.80 -30.86
N PRO A 113 4.36 3.00 -31.39
CA PRO A 113 5.31 3.94 -30.79
C PRO A 113 5.05 4.33 -29.33
N GLY A 114 3.79 4.33 -28.87
CA GLY A 114 3.44 4.67 -27.49
C GLY A 114 3.93 3.67 -26.43
N LEU A 115 4.07 2.40 -26.78
CA LEU A 115 4.53 1.35 -25.85
C LEU A 115 6.05 1.38 -25.61
N ALA A 116 6.82 1.91 -26.57
CA ALA A 116 8.26 2.04 -26.44
C ALA A 116 8.66 3.00 -25.31
N TRP A 117 7.89 4.07 -25.10
CA TRP A 117 8.13 5.00 -23.98
C TRP A 117 7.83 4.35 -22.63
N VAL A 118 6.69 3.63 -22.50
CA VAL A 118 6.35 2.91 -21.26
C VAL A 118 7.45 1.92 -20.93
N LEU A 119 7.88 1.14 -21.91
CA LEU A 119 8.97 0.19 -21.81
C LEU A 119 10.28 0.79 -21.29
N ALA A 120 10.69 1.93 -21.85
CA ALA A 120 11.91 2.62 -21.45
C ALA A 120 11.88 3.09 -19.98
N ASN A 121 10.69 3.33 -19.41
CA ASN A 121 10.52 3.88 -18.07
C ASN A 121 10.21 2.82 -16.99
N VAL A 122 9.82 1.59 -17.37
CA VAL A 122 9.54 0.52 -16.40
C VAL A 122 10.72 0.24 -15.45
N PRO A 123 11.99 0.13 -15.91
CA PRO A 123 13.12 -0.09 -15.01
C PRO A 123 13.29 1.03 -13.97
N VAL A 124 13.17 2.30 -14.41
CA VAL A 124 13.28 3.48 -13.54
C VAL A 124 12.19 3.46 -12.46
N LEU A 125 10.96 3.07 -12.84
CA LEU A 125 9.86 2.94 -11.88
C LEU A 125 10.08 1.85 -10.86
N ILE A 126 10.64 0.71 -11.27
CA ILE A 126 10.98 -0.40 -10.38
C ILE A 126 12.06 0.03 -9.37
N GLU A 127 13.09 0.75 -9.84
CA GLU A 127 14.16 1.26 -8.98
C GLU A 127 13.61 2.25 -7.93
N ARG A 128 12.79 3.21 -8.37
CA ARG A 128 12.16 4.19 -7.47
C ARG A 128 11.24 3.54 -6.45
N LEU A 129 10.40 2.59 -6.87
CA LEU A 129 9.59 1.78 -5.94
C LEU A 129 10.46 1.09 -4.89
N SER A 130 11.59 0.52 -5.30
CA SER A 130 12.52 -0.17 -4.40
C SER A 130 13.15 0.80 -3.37
N THR A 131 13.40 2.05 -3.75
CA THR A 131 13.87 3.10 -2.82
C THR A 131 12.81 3.47 -1.79
N VAL A 132 11.56 3.65 -2.22
CA VAL A 132 10.43 3.93 -1.29
C VAL A 132 10.17 2.75 -0.36
N GLU A 133 10.22 1.52 -0.86
CA GLU A 133 10.06 0.31 -0.04
C GLU A 133 11.17 0.17 1.02
N ARG A 134 12.43 0.44 0.68
CA ARG A 134 13.53 0.47 1.65
C ARG A 134 13.29 1.52 2.72
N TRP A 135 12.91 2.73 2.32
CA TRP A 135 12.59 3.80 3.27
C TRP A 135 11.47 3.40 4.25
N LEU A 136 10.38 2.82 3.74
CA LEU A 136 9.28 2.31 4.56
C LEU A 136 9.73 1.24 5.55
N ALA A 137 10.58 0.30 5.11
CA ALA A 137 11.07 -0.80 5.95
C ALA A 137 11.95 -0.34 7.11
N TYR A 138 12.72 0.74 6.94
CA TYR A 138 13.62 1.25 7.99
C TYR A 138 12.94 2.21 8.98
N ARG A 139 11.90 2.94 8.58
CA ARG A 139 11.30 4.03 9.39
C ARG A 139 10.27 3.61 10.43
N GLU A 140 9.67 2.42 10.36
CA GLU A 140 8.67 1.99 11.34
C GLU A 140 9.24 1.91 12.78
N VAL A 141 10.57 1.75 12.92
CA VAL A 141 11.29 1.76 14.20
C VAL A 141 11.48 3.17 14.77
N GLU A 142 11.57 4.20 13.93
CA GLU A 142 11.94 5.57 14.32
C GLU A 142 10.71 6.46 14.60
N THR A 143 9.55 6.12 14.02
CA THR A 143 8.41 7.04 13.98
C THR A 143 7.63 7.13 15.29
N THR A 144 7.60 6.09 16.13
CA THR A 144 6.84 6.14 17.41
C THR A 144 7.46 7.13 18.41
N GLU A 145 8.80 7.15 18.49
CA GLU A 145 9.58 8.09 19.29
C GLU A 145 9.51 9.52 18.72
N ARG A 146 9.63 9.67 17.39
CA ARG A 146 9.57 10.98 16.74
C ARG A 146 8.17 11.58 16.69
N ILE A 147 7.10 10.78 16.55
CA ILE A 147 5.71 11.28 16.62
C ILE A 147 5.38 11.72 18.06
N LYS A 148 5.86 11.00 19.08
CA LYS A 148 5.78 11.48 20.47
C LYS A 148 6.50 12.82 20.64
N ARG A 149 7.79 12.90 20.26
CA ARG A 149 8.55 14.16 20.35
C ARG A 149 7.95 15.29 19.50
N PHE A 150 7.40 14.99 18.34
CA PHE A 150 6.77 15.99 17.47
C PHE A 150 5.41 16.46 18.03
N ALA A 151 4.64 15.57 18.65
CA ALA A 151 3.43 15.92 19.39
C ALA A 151 3.74 16.77 20.63
N ASP A 152 4.85 16.49 21.33
CA ASP A 152 5.35 17.30 22.45
C ASP A 152 5.90 18.67 22.01
N LEU A 153 6.23 18.82 20.71
CA LEU A 153 6.74 20.05 20.10
C LEU A 153 5.66 20.86 19.37
N LEU A 154 4.42 20.38 19.29
CA LEU A 154 3.30 21.17 18.77
C LEU A 154 2.81 22.09 19.89
N PRO A 155 2.98 23.43 19.79
CA PRO A 155 2.28 24.32 20.69
C PRO A 155 0.77 24.16 20.47
N GLU A 156 0.00 24.15 21.55
CA GLU A 156 -1.47 24.14 21.47
C GLU A 156 -1.93 25.22 20.49
N ARG A 157 -2.48 24.78 19.36
CA ARG A 157 -3.13 25.56 18.28
C ARG A 157 -2.77 27.05 18.21
N GLY A 158 -1.79 27.36 17.37
CA GLY A 158 -1.57 28.71 16.83
C GLY A 158 -0.72 28.65 15.57
N ALA A 159 -1.35 28.44 14.41
CA ALA A 159 -0.66 28.32 13.12
C ALA A 159 0.13 29.60 12.79
N ARG A 160 1.44 29.47 12.52
CA ARG A 160 2.22 30.47 11.78
C ARG A 160 2.57 29.91 10.39
N PRO A 161 2.19 30.59 9.30
CA PRO A 161 2.64 30.26 7.96
C PRO A 161 4.05 30.86 7.75
N GLY A 162 5.06 30.04 7.46
CA GLY A 162 6.38 30.60 7.12
C GLY A 162 7.54 29.63 6.99
N VAL A 163 7.47 28.41 7.52
CA VAL A 163 8.61 27.47 7.43
C VAL A 163 8.41 26.53 6.24
N ARG A 164 8.85 26.94 5.04
CA ARG A 164 9.11 26.00 3.93
C ARG A 164 10.43 25.30 4.19
N GLY A 165 10.42 24.29 5.06
CA GLY A 165 11.51 23.31 5.11
C GLY A 165 11.57 22.55 3.79
N ARG A 166 12.76 22.26 3.26
CA ARG A 166 12.91 21.33 2.14
C ARG A 166 12.25 20.01 2.54
N ALA A 167 11.21 19.62 1.80
CA ALA A 167 10.64 18.29 1.88
C ALA A 167 11.79 17.26 1.77
N PRO A 168 11.87 16.26 2.64
CA PRO A 168 12.87 15.22 2.53
C PRO A 168 12.73 14.49 1.17
N ARG A 169 13.86 14.10 0.56
CA ARG A 169 13.97 13.59 -0.82
C ARG A 169 12.92 12.52 -1.19
N TRP A 170 12.51 11.68 -0.23
CA TRP A 170 11.51 10.63 -0.44
C TRP A 170 10.10 11.15 -0.69
N GLU A 171 9.72 12.33 -0.17
CA GLU A 171 8.42 12.95 -0.49
C GLU A 171 8.41 13.34 -1.97
N SER A 172 9.51 13.89 -2.48
CA SER A 172 9.69 14.16 -3.91
C SER A 172 9.61 12.87 -4.73
N ASP A 173 10.30 11.81 -4.32
CA ASP A 173 10.27 10.52 -5.02
C ASP A 173 8.86 9.89 -5.00
N LEU A 174 8.09 10.07 -3.91
CA LEU A 174 6.70 9.62 -3.79
C LEU A 174 5.77 10.41 -4.71
N TYR A 175 5.86 11.75 -4.70
CA TYR A 175 5.07 12.61 -5.57
C TYR A 175 5.38 12.33 -7.04
N GLU A 176 6.66 12.18 -7.38
CA GLU A 176 7.07 11.88 -8.75
C GLU A 176 6.61 10.47 -9.17
N LEU A 177 6.61 9.50 -8.25
CA LEU A 177 6.07 8.16 -8.52
C LEU A 177 4.54 8.16 -8.65
N MET A 178 3.84 8.96 -7.85
CA MET A 178 2.40 9.18 -7.99
C MET A 178 2.08 9.90 -9.30
N ASP A 179 2.84 10.92 -9.68
CA ASP A 179 2.67 11.64 -10.94
C ASP A 179 2.96 10.73 -12.13
N ILE A 180 4.03 9.92 -12.10
CA ILE A 180 4.31 8.98 -13.19
C ILE A 180 3.24 7.89 -13.26
N THR A 181 2.80 7.33 -12.14
CA THR A 181 1.72 6.32 -12.15
C THR A 181 0.37 6.90 -12.54
N TYR A 182 0.09 8.15 -12.18
CA TYR A 182 -1.08 8.90 -12.62
C TYR A 182 -1.02 9.20 -14.11
N GLU A 183 0.08 9.75 -14.61
CA GLU A 183 0.27 10.06 -16.03
C GLU A 183 0.34 8.80 -16.89
N LEU A 184 0.87 7.68 -16.39
CA LEU A 184 0.73 6.37 -17.03
C LEU A 184 -0.74 5.98 -17.09
N SER A 185 -1.45 5.94 -15.96
CA SER A 185 -2.86 5.59 -15.91
C SER A 185 -3.71 6.48 -16.83
N ARG A 186 -3.41 7.79 -16.84
CA ARG A 186 -4.04 8.78 -17.69
C ARG A 186 -3.70 8.57 -19.16
N SER A 187 -2.43 8.35 -19.52
CA SER A 187 -2.01 8.08 -20.90
C SER A 187 -2.65 6.80 -21.46
N PHE A 188 -2.85 5.79 -20.60
CA PHE A 188 -3.64 4.61 -20.92
C PHE A 188 -5.13 4.95 -21.14
N GLN A 189 -5.70 5.85 -20.33
CA GLN A 189 -7.09 6.29 -20.44
C GLN A 189 -7.37 7.26 -21.61
N THR A 190 -6.40 8.11 -22.00
CA THR A 190 -6.60 9.23 -22.94
C THR A 190 -5.86 9.10 -24.28
N GLY A 191 -4.95 8.12 -24.44
CA GLY A 191 -4.09 7.97 -25.63
C GLY A 191 -4.58 6.97 -26.69
N ALA A 192 -3.74 6.65 -27.69
CA ALA A 192 -4.02 5.64 -28.72
C ALA A 192 -4.33 4.24 -28.14
N ALA A 193 -3.88 3.96 -26.92
CA ALA A 193 -4.29 2.81 -26.12
C ALA A 193 -5.80 2.83 -25.78
N SER A 194 -6.43 4.01 -25.62
CA SER A 194 -7.88 4.20 -25.44
C SER A 194 -8.69 3.99 -26.73
N ARG A 195 -8.08 4.12 -27.92
CA ARG A 195 -8.69 3.64 -29.17
C ARG A 195 -8.56 2.13 -29.32
N TRP A 196 -7.39 1.57 -28.99
CA TRP A 196 -7.16 0.13 -28.99
C TRP A 196 -8.03 -0.59 -27.93
N TYR A 197 -8.13 -0.03 -26.72
CA TYR A 197 -9.10 -0.39 -25.68
C TYR A 197 -10.51 0.06 -26.00
N GLY A 198 -10.75 1.10 -26.80
CA GLY A 198 -12.09 1.46 -27.25
C GLY A 198 -12.65 0.42 -28.24
N GLU A 199 -11.77 -0.18 -29.03
CA GLU A 199 -12.06 -1.29 -29.94
C GLU A 199 -12.12 -2.64 -29.21
N LEU A 200 -11.28 -2.88 -28.18
CA LEU A 200 -11.36 -4.06 -27.29
C LEU A 200 -12.47 -3.97 -26.22
N ALA A 201 -12.75 -2.77 -25.71
CA ALA A 201 -13.67 -2.43 -24.62
C ALA A 201 -14.87 -1.60 -25.09
N GLY A 202 -15.23 -1.68 -26.37
CA GLY A 202 -16.60 -1.44 -26.85
C GLY A 202 -17.66 -2.31 -26.16
N ARG A 203 -17.27 -3.09 -25.15
CA ARG A 203 -18.13 -3.87 -24.26
C ARG A 203 -18.11 -3.43 -22.78
N ASP A 204 -17.25 -2.52 -22.32
CA ASP A 204 -17.04 -2.40 -20.87
C ASP A 204 -16.53 -1.03 -20.38
N ARG A 205 -17.36 0.01 -20.59
CA ARG A 205 -17.13 1.34 -20.01
C ARG A 205 -17.28 1.36 -18.47
N ASP A 206 -17.78 0.27 -17.88
CA ASP A 206 -17.98 0.09 -16.44
C ASP A 206 -16.70 -0.37 -15.70
N LEU A 207 -15.60 -0.64 -16.40
CA LEU A 207 -14.32 -1.12 -15.84
C LEU A 207 -13.62 -0.13 -14.88
N VAL A 208 -14.01 1.14 -14.85
CA VAL A 208 -13.46 2.13 -13.91
C VAL A 208 -14.24 2.15 -12.58
N SER A 209 -15.44 1.55 -12.55
CA SER A 209 -16.14 1.29 -11.29
C SER A 209 -15.62 -0.01 -10.69
N GLU A 210 -15.07 0.09 -9.48
CA GLU A 210 -14.84 -1.03 -8.57
C GLU A 210 -14.02 -2.22 -9.10
N SER A 211 -13.09 -2.06 -10.05
CA SER A 211 -12.29 -3.21 -10.46
C SER A 211 -11.52 -3.76 -9.25
N PRO A 212 -11.82 -5.00 -8.78
CA PRO A 212 -11.12 -5.62 -7.65
C PRO A 212 -9.62 -5.70 -7.89
N GLN A 213 -9.19 -5.56 -9.14
CA GLN A 213 -7.80 -5.50 -9.56
C GLN A 213 -7.02 -4.33 -8.94
N VAL A 214 -7.68 -3.25 -8.53
CA VAL A 214 -7.03 -2.07 -7.94
C VAL A 214 -7.00 -2.14 -6.41
N THR A 215 -8.11 -2.50 -5.78
CA THR A 215 -8.25 -2.50 -4.31
C THR A 215 -7.61 -3.72 -3.67
N GLU A 216 -7.66 -4.89 -4.31
CA GLU A 216 -7.13 -6.14 -3.76
C GLU A 216 -5.61 -6.11 -3.53
N PRO A 217 -4.76 -5.60 -4.44
CA PRO A 217 -3.32 -5.45 -4.17
C PRO A 217 -3.05 -4.57 -2.94
N ILE A 218 -3.83 -3.50 -2.79
CA ILE A 218 -3.69 -2.56 -1.69
C ILE A 218 -4.12 -3.22 -0.38
N ARG A 219 -5.24 -3.94 -0.38
CA ARG A 219 -5.70 -4.77 0.76
C ARG A 219 -4.65 -5.78 1.19
N ARG A 220 -4.09 -6.55 0.25
CA ARG A 220 -3.05 -7.57 0.52
C ARG A 220 -1.79 -6.99 1.15
N GLU A 221 -1.49 -5.74 0.84
CA GLU A 221 -0.35 -5.03 1.39
C GLU A 221 -0.65 -4.46 2.79
N LEU A 222 -1.74 -3.71 2.91
CA LEU A 222 -2.02 -2.91 4.10
C LEU A 222 -2.67 -3.70 5.22
N VAL A 223 -3.57 -4.64 4.94
CA VAL A 223 -4.27 -5.37 6.02
C VAL A 223 -3.29 -6.13 6.92
N PRO A 224 -2.34 -6.93 6.39
CA PRO A 224 -1.40 -7.65 7.25
C PRO A 224 -0.50 -6.72 8.06
N TRP A 225 -0.09 -5.59 7.47
CA TRP A 225 0.70 -4.56 8.15
C TRP A 225 -0.09 -3.86 9.25
N ALA A 226 -1.32 -3.43 8.94
CA ALA A 226 -2.20 -2.74 9.86
C ALA A 226 -2.49 -3.62 11.08
N LEU A 227 -2.82 -4.90 10.86
CA LEU A 227 -3.11 -5.86 11.94
C LEU A 227 -1.84 -6.45 12.59
N ARG A 228 -0.64 -6.04 12.16
CA ARG A 228 0.66 -6.52 12.65
C ARG A 228 0.86 -8.04 12.52
N TYR A 229 0.17 -8.68 11.57
CA TYR A 229 0.36 -10.09 11.28
C TYR A 229 1.69 -10.35 10.59
N ARG A 230 2.05 -9.45 9.68
CA ARG A 230 3.31 -9.43 8.94
C ARG A 230 3.52 -8.06 8.31
N ASP A 231 4.72 -7.80 7.83
CA ASP A 231 5.01 -6.60 7.03
C ASP A 231 5.48 -7.01 5.63
N PRO A 232 4.57 -6.99 4.63
CA PRO A 232 4.91 -7.38 3.26
C PRO A 232 6.02 -6.53 2.63
N VAL A 233 6.15 -5.25 2.99
CA VAL A 233 7.23 -4.38 2.48
C VAL A 233 8.56 -4.84 3.06
N GLN A 234 8.61 -5.02 4.38
CA GLN A 234 9.82 -5.43 5.07
C GLN A 234 10.28 -6.82 4.63
N GLU A 235 9.35 -7.78 4.44
CA GLU A 235 9.63 -9.10 3.88
C GLU A 235 10.30 -9.01 2.51
N ARG A 236 9.79 -8.13 1.62
CA ARG A 236 10.38 -7.94 0.27
C ARG A 236 11.74 -7.26 0.30
N VAL A 237 11.96 -6.31 1.22
CA VAL A 237 13.27 -5.68 1.40
C VAL A 237 14.29 -6.73 1.88
N ARG A 238 13.96 -7.49 2.93
CA ARG A 238 14.82 -8.58 3.43
C ARG A 238 15.09 -9.64 2.38
N ALA A 239 14.09 -10.03 1.60
CA ALA A 239 14.26 -11.01 0.53
C ALA A 239 15.16 -10.53 -0.62
N ARG A 240 15.34 -9.21 -0.80
CA ARG A 240 16.31 -8.65 -1.76
C ARG A 240 17.70 -8.57 -1.14
N GLU A 241 17.78 -8.08 0.10
CA GLU A 241 19.05 -7.96 0.83
C GLU A 241 19.70 -9.33 1.06
N GLY A 242 18.92 -10.34 1.46
CA GLY A 242 19.40 -11.72 1.65
C GLY A 242 19.72 -12.45 0.34
N LYS A 243 19.34 -11.91 -0.82
CA LYS A 243 19.83 -12.37 -2.13
C LYS A 243 21.13 -11.67 -2.57
N THR A 244 21.58 -10.68 -1.80
CA THR A 244 22.79 -9.90 -2.08
C THR A 244 23.97 -10.34 -1.19
N GLU A 245 23.78 -11.35 -0.32
CA GLU A 245 24.93 -12.16 0.12
C GLU A 245 25.41 -12.98 -1.09
N ILE A 246 26.21 -12.33 -1.94
CA ILE A 246 27.22 -13.02 -2.72
C ILE A 246 28.04 -13.77 -1.67
N ALA A 247 28.11 -15.10 -1.76
CA ALA A 247 28.93 -15.86 -0.84
C ALA A 247 30.35 -15.27 -0.89
N PRO A 248 31.06 -15.10 0.23
CA PRO A 248 32.44 -14.59 0.22
C PRO A 248 33.34 -15.36 -0.76
N GLU A 249 33.00 -16.63 -0.99
CA GLU A 249 33.62 -17.57 -1.93
C GLU A 249 33.53 -17.13 -3.42
N ASP A 250 32.52 -16.34 -3.79
CA ASP A 250 32.31 -15.85 -5.16
C ASP A 250 33.02 -14.50 -5.42
N LEU A 251 33.70 -13.92 -4.42
CA LEU A 251 34.53 -12.70 -4.56
C LEU A 251 36.02 -12.98 -4.76
N GLU A 252 36.44 -14.26 -4.71
CA GLU A 252 37.85 -14.68 -4.87
C GLU A 252 38.14 -15.39 -6.22
N ALA A 253 37.20 -15.37 -7.17
CA ALA A 253 37.38 -15.90 -8.54
C ALA A 253 37.55 -14.78 -9.58
#